data_AF-A0A2N3AYQ6-F1
#
_entry.id   AF-A0A2N3AYQ6-F1
#
_cell.length_a   1.000
_cell.length_b   1.000
_cell.length_c   1.000
_cell.angle_alpha   90.00
_cell.angle_beta   90.00
_cell.angle_gamma   90.00
#
_symmetry.space_group_name_H-M   'P 1'
#
loop_
_entity.id
_entity.type
_entity.pdbx_description
1 polymer ?
#
loop_
_entity_poly.entity_id
_entity_poly.type
_entity_poly.pdbx_seq_one_letter_code
_entity_poly.pdbx_strand_id
1 'polypeptide(L)'
;MNDTTGSAASPEAEARADSATAAPAVTPTNLAGVLASLLAGVQEWWTVHVIGQIDQAEVIMRRREDCALSERYLFMTAMSGGIAVLGLLLSSPAVVIGAMLLSPLMGPIMGLGFALAIGDWDWLKQSGRTLMVGSVLAVLLCAVLVFFSPIQTITSEIAARTRPNLFDLFVALFSALAGAYAMIRGREGTIVGVAIATALMPPLAVVGFGLATFNWTVFSGSLLLFVTNFLTIALTAFAMAKLYGFRTALSARNTMFQNIALSVVFVALAVPLAFSLQQIAWETNAQRIARDAINERFDGPAQLDALEIDFSADPVAVSAIMFTPVIRPDAEAEITRSLTRRLGRPVALTLTQSQTETGAGAAQRAQLSATRAQEEAAASARVQALATRLSLAAGVPETDVLIDRNRRRALVRAKRLDSAGFAAYRTLEARIAATEPEWTIELIPPSGTLPAAIAFGDDGPSAEGARALAVIGWAAKRLDRAVVLTGNSAQGEQAAQSLRENGVQVRLRSAAGPLRASWVEEAE
;
A
#
# COMPACT_ATOMS: atom_id res chain seq x y z
N MET A 1 -65.51 -90.03 -18.10
CA MET A 1 -65.29 -90.91 -19.26
C MET A 1 -63.89 -90.64 -19.76
N ASN A 2 -63.15 -91.71 -19.99
CA ASN A 2 -61.70 -91.81 -20.15
C ASN A 2 -61.18 -91.37 -21.54
N ASP A 3 -59.84 -91.32 -21.64
CA ASP A 3 -58.99 -91.52 -22.84
C ASP A 3 -58.69 -90.29 -23.73
N THR A 4 -57.48 -89.99 -24.23
CA THR A 4 -56.16 -90.69 -24.38
C THR A 4 -55.13 -89.65 -24.91
N THR A 5 -53.96 -89.42 -24.29
CA THR A 5 -52.58 -89.93 -24.58
C THR A 5 -52.00 -89.79 -26.01
N GLY A 6 -50.76 -89.27 -26.10
CA GLY A 6 -49.77 -89.53 -27.18
C GLY A 6 -48.84 -88.31 -27.41
N SER A 7 -47.68 -88.13 -26.75
CA SER A 7 -46.38 -88.83 -26.87
C SER A 7 -45.78 -88.74 -28.30
N ALA A 8 -44.91 -87.76 -28.58
CA ALA A 8 -43.44 -87.82 -28.52
C ALA A 8 -42.77 -88.43 -29.78
N ALA A 9 -41.92 -87.65 -30.45
CA ALA A 9 -40.61 -88.06 -31.01
C ALA A 9 -40.03 -86.96 -31.93
N SER A 10 -38.88 -86.41 -31.53
CA SER A 10 -37.87 -85.84 -32.42
C SER A 10 -37.08 -86.96 -33.11
N PRO A 11 -36.51 -86.72 -34.30
CA PRO A 11 -35.07 -86.98 -34.44
C PRO A 11 -34.30 -85.96 -35.32
N GLU A 12 -33.06 -85.70 -34.89
CA GLU A 12 -31.79 -85.68 -35.65
C GLU A 12 -31.75 -84.97 -37.03
N ALA A 13 -31.03 -83.85 -37.16
CA ALA A 13 -29.59 -83.76 -37.42
C ALA A 13 -29.18 -84.15 -38.86
N GLU A 14 -29.15 -83.15 -39.77
CA GLU A 14 -28.12 -82.97 -40.83
C GLU A 14 -28.55 -81.86 -41.81
N ALA A 15 -27.90 -80.69 -41.72
CA ALA A 15 -27.59 -79.80 -42.84
C ALA A 15 -26.84 -78.56 -42.32
N ARG A 16 -25.58 -78.76 -41.92
CA ARG A 16 -24.60 -77.67 -41.82
C ARG A 16 -24.00 -77.47 -43.22
N ALA A 17 -24.46 -76.46 -43.94
CA ALA A 17 -23.67 -75.74 -44.93
C ALA A 17 -24.42 -74.44 -45.29
N ASP A 18 -23.67 -73.35 -45.38
CA ASP A 18 -24.07 -72.04 -45.92
C ASP A 18 -24.98 -71.13 -45.09
N SER A 19 -24.36 -70.40 -44.15
CA SER A 19 -24.58 -68.95 -44.09
C SER A 19 -23.35 -68.28 -43.48
N ALA A 20 -22.51 -67.73 -44.36
CA ALA A 20 -21.42 -66.86 -43.98
C ALA A 20 -21.99 -65.66 -43.20
N THR A 21 -21.55 -65.50 -41.97
CA THR A 21 -21.84 -64.38 -41.08
C THR A 21 -21.31 -63.09 -41.71
N ALA A 22 -22.14 -62.37 -42.45
CA ALA A 22 -21.86 -60.99 -42.81
C ALA A 22 -21.97 -60.14 -41.53
N ALA A 23 -20.83 -59.72 -40.98
CA ALA A 23 -20.78 -58.71 -39.94
C ALA A 23 -21.48 -57.43 -40.45
N PRO A 24 -22.33 -56.76 -39.64
CA PRO A 24 -22.91 -55.50 -40.07
C PRO A 24 -21.76 -54.49 -40.25
N ALA A 25 -21.61 -54.00 -41.47
CA ALA A 25 -20.69 -52.92 -41.78
C ALA A 25 -21.08 -51.70 -40.93
N VAL A 26 -20.24 -51.36 -39.95
CA VAL A 26 -20.36 -50.12 -39.19
C VAL A 26 -20.14 -48.99 -40.19
N THR A 27 -21.25 -48.36 -40.58
CA THR A 27 -21.26 -47.19 -41.45
C THR A 27 -20.47 -46.09 -40.75
N PRO A 28 -19.58 -45.34 -41.43
CA PRO A 28 -18.83 -44.27 -40.78
C PRO A 28 -19.83 -43.28 -40.18
N THR A 29 -19.81 -43.17 -38.86
CA THR A 29 -20.70 -42.32 -38.08
C THR A 29 -20.58 -40.90 -38.61
N ASN A 30 -21.62 -40.42 -39.27
CA ASN A 30 -21.63 -39.09 -39.83
C ASN A 30 -21.56 -38.10 -38.63
N LEU A 31 -20.38 -37.51 -38.39
CA LEU A 31 -20.13 -36.60 -37.27
C LEU A 31 -21.19 -35.47 -37.24
N ALA A 32 -21.66 -35.04 -38.41
CA ALA A 32 -22.75 -34.08 -38.53
C ALA A 32 -24.09 -34.60 -37.97
N GLY A 33 -24.40 -35.89 -38.15
CA GLY A 33 -25.60 -36.52 -37.60
C GLY A 33 -25.55 -36.73 -36.08
N VAL A 34 -24.37 -37.05 -35.54
CA VAL A 34 -24.15 -37.14 -34.09
C VAL A 34 -24.21 -35.75 -33.43
N LEU A 35 -23.60 -34.74 -34.05
CA LEU A 35 -23.72 -33.36 -33.59
C LEU A 35 -25.16 -32.85 -33.67
N ALA A 36 -25.90 -33.19 -34.73
CA ALA A 36 -27.30 -32.82 -34.88
C ALA A 36 -28.22 -33.49 -33.84
N SER A 37 -28.00 -34.78 -33.52
CA SER A 37 -28.78 -35.48 -32.49
C SER A 37 -28.43 -35.02 -31.07
N LEU A 38 -27.17 -34.70 -30.80
CA LEU A 38 -26.76 -34.07 -29.54
C LEU A 38 -27.36 -32.66 -29.41
N LEU A 39 -27.35 -31.84 -30.47
CA LEU A 39 -27.99 -30.53 -30.49
C LEU A 39 -29.50 -30.64 -30.29
N ALA A 40 -30.16 -31.61 -30.93
CA ALA A 40 -31.59 -31.85 -30.75
C ALA A 40 -31.92 -32.29 -29.32
N GLY A 41 -31.12 -33.19 -28.73
CA GLY A 41 -31.29 -33.61 -27.34
C GLY A 41 -31.08 -32.48 -26.32
N VAL A 42 -30.09 -31.60 -26.57
CA VAL A 42 -29.88 -30.38 -25.76
C VAL A 42 -31.06 -29.41 -25.92
N GLN A 43 -31.57 -29.24 -27.14
CA GLN A 43 -32.71 -28.35 -27.42
C GLN A 43 -34.00 -28.87 -26.78
N GLU A 44 -34.26 -30.17 -26.83
CA GLU A 44 -35.40 -30.82 -26.18
C GLU A 44 -35.29 -30.74 -24.65
N TRP A 45 -34.12 -31.06 -24.09
CA TRP A 45 -33.86 -30.88 -22.66
C TRP A 45 -34.08 -29.43 -22.21
N TRP A 46 -33.57 -28.45 -22.97
CA TRP A 46 -33.76 -27.03 -22.69
C TRP A 46 -35.25 -26.64 -22.74
N THR A 47 -35.97 -27.08 -23.76
CA THR A 47 -37.39 -26.71 -23.92
C THR A 47 -38.27 -27.35 -22.84
N VAL A 48 -38.02 -28.62 -22.51
CA VAL A 48 -38.86 -29.39 -21.58
C VAL A 48 -38.49 -29.14 -20.11
N HIS A 49 -37.20 -29.16 -19.76
CA HIS A 49 -36.75 -29.08 -18.36
C HIS A 49 -36.37 -27.67 -17.93
N VAL A 50 -35.88 -26.84 -18.86
CA VAL A 50 -35.46 -25.46 -18.54
C VAL A 50 -36.61 -24.47 -18.71
N ILE A 51 -37.37 -24.55 -19.80
CA ILE A 51 -38.50 -23.63 -20.10
C ILE A 51 -39.82 -24.12 -19.50
N GLY A 52 -40.12 -25.43 -19.57
CA GLY A 52 -41.40 -26.00 -19.15
C GLY A 52 -41.77 -25.87 -17.66
N GLN A 53 -40.83 -25.47 -16.80
CA GLN A 53 -41.03 -25.36 -15.34
C GLN A 53 -41.26 -23.93 -14.83
N ILE A 54 -41.45 -22.95 -15.73
CA ILE A 54 -41.47 -21.52 -15.35
C ILE A 54 -42.85 -20.94 -15.61
N ASP A 55 -43.46 -20.40 -14.56
CA ASP A 55 -44.64 -19.54 -14.70
C ASP A 55 -44.20 -18.16 -15.21
N GLN A 56 -44.22 -17.99 -16.54
CA GLN A 56 -43.83 -16.74 -17.17
C GLN A 56 -44.76 -15.58 -16.79
N ALA A 57 -46.04 -15.83 -16.53
CA ALA A 57 -47.00 -14.79 -16.20
C ALA A 57 -46.75 -14.24 -14.79
N GLU A 58 -46.51 -15.13 -13.83
CA GLU A 58 -46.13 -14.73 -12.46
C GLU A 58 -44.85 -13.91 -12.46
N VAL A 59 -43.81 -14.37 -13.19
CA VAL A 59 -42.54 -13.64 -13.30
C VAL A 59 -42.77 -12.25 -13.89
N ILE A 60 -43.52 -12.12 -14.99
CA ILE A 60 -43.78 -10.81 -15.62
C ILE A 60 -44.52 -9.87 -14.67
N MET A 61 -45.58 -10.33 -14.01
CA MET A 61 -46.37 -9.50 -13.10
C MET A 61 -45.52 -8.98 -11.94
N ARG A 62 -44.78 -9.88 -11.28
CA ARG A 62 -43.91 -9.52 -10.15
C ARG A 62 -42.83 -8.51 -10.56
N ARG A 63 -42.21 -8.70 -11.73
CA ARG A 63 -41.19 -7.74 -12.23
C ARG A 63 -41.78 -6.40 -12.60
N ARG A 64 -43.01 -6.36 -13.12
CA ARG A 64 -43.68 -5.10 -13.46
C ARG A 64 -43.96 -4.28 -12.19
N GLU A 65 -44.35 -4.92 -11.10
CA GLU A 65 -44.53 -4.26 -9.80
C GLU A 65 -43.21 -3.70 -9.25
N ASP A 66 -42.12 -4.46 -9.33
CA ASP A 66 -40.77 -4.01 -8.91
C ASP A 66 -40.26 -2.78 -9.69
N CYS A 67 -40.79 -2.52 -10.89
CA CYS A 67 -40.40 -1.41 -11.75
C CYS A 67 -41.23 -0.13 -11.52
N ALA A 68 -42.27 -0.20 -10.69
CA ALA A 68 -43.13 0.94 -10.43
C ALA A 68 -42.38 2.06 -9.69
N LEU A 69 -42.54 3.29 -10.16
CA LEU A 69 -42.10 4.47 -9.44
C LEU A 69 -42.90 4.56 -8.13
N SER A 70 -42.24 4.30 -7.00
CA SER A 70 -42.83 4.36 -5.67
C SER A 70 -42.05 5.31 -4.76
N GLU A 71 -42.71 5.83 -3.73
CA GLU A 71 -42.06 6.64 -2.70
C GLU A 71 -40.93 5.88 -2.02
N ARG A 72 -41.15 4.58 -1.76
CA ARG A 72 -40.12 3.66 -1.25
C ARG A 72 -38.90 3.60 -2.17
N TYR A 73 -39.11 3.47 -3.48
CA TYR A 73 -38.01 3.46 -4.45
C TYR A 73 -37.20 4.75 -4.42
N LEU A 74 -37.87 5.91 -4.41
CA LEU A 74 -37.21 7.22 -4.38
C LEU A 74 -36.42 7.42 -3.08
N PHE A 75 -37.04 7.10 -1.94
CA PHE A 75 -36.42 7.23 -0.62
C PHE A 75 -35.18 6.32 -0.49
N MET A 76 -35.29 5.05 -0.87
CA MET A 76 -34.17 4.11 -0.82
C MET A 76 -33.05 4.50 -1.77
N THR A 77 -33.38 5.01 -2.96
CA THR A 77 -32.39 5.53 -3.92
C THR A 77 -31.67 6.75 -3.37
N ALA A 78 -32.39 7.68 -2.73
CA ALA A 78 -31.80 8.85 -2.07
C ALA A 78 -30.87 8.46 -0.92
N MET A 79 -31.31 7.58 -0.01
CA MET A 79 -30.48 7.12 1.10
C MET A 79 -29.24 6.36 0.62
N SER A 80 -29.41 5.48 -0.39
CA SER A 80 -28.32 4.74 -0.99
C SER A 80 -27.29 5.68 -1.65
N GLY A 81 -27.73 6.67 -2.42
CA GLY A 81 -26.84 7.69 -3.00
C GLY A 81 -26.10 8.51 -1.94
N GLY A 82 -26.81 8.97 -0.90
CA GLY A 82 -26.21 9.72 0.21
C GLY A 82 -25.15 8.93 0.97
N ILE A 83 -25.44 7.67 1.32
CA ILE A 83 -24.46 6.79 1.99
C ILE A 83 -23.28 6.48 1.04
N ALA A 84 -23.55 6.26 -0.25
CA ALA A 84 -22.50 6.00 -1.23
C ALA A 84 -21.53 7.17 -1.34
N VAL A 85 -22.02 8.40 -1.51
CA VAL A 85 -21.14 9.57 -1.66
C VAL A 85 -20.34 9.86 -0.38
N LEU A 86 -20.94 9.69 0.80
CA LEU A 86 -20.22 9.80 2.06
C LEU A 86 -19.16 8.71 2.21
N GLY A 87 -19.48 7.46 1.85
CA GLY A 87 -18.53 6.35 1.84
C GLY A 87 -17.34 6.59 0.90
N LEU A 88 -17.61 7.17 -0.28
CA LEU A 88 -16.59 7.55 -1.26
C LEU A 88 -15.69 8.67 -0.72
N LEU A 89 -16.26 9.71 -0.10
CA LEU A 89 -15.50 10.82 0.50
C LEU A 89 -14.65 10.37 1.70
N LEU A 90 -15.15 9.42 2.49
CA LEU A 90 -14.44 8.81 3.61
C LEU A 90 -13.43 7.73 3.17
N SER A 91 -13.35 7.43 1.86
CA SER A 91 -12.54 6.33 1.32
C SER A 91 -12.79 5.00 2.04
N SER A 92 -14.07 4.68 2.32
CA SER A 92 -14.49 3.49 3.07
C SER A 92 -15.24 2.50 2.18
N PRO A 93 -14.55 1.44 1.67
CA PRO A 93 -15.17 0.42 0.83
C PRO A 93 -16.38 -0.25 1.51
N ALA A 94 -16.32 -0.46 2.82
CA ALA A 94 -17.39 -1.11 3.58
C ALA A 94 -18.69 -0.29 3.57
N VAL A 95 -18.60 1.03 3.72
CA VAL A 95 -19.77 1.92 3.66
C VAL A 95 -20.33 1.98 2.24
N VAL A 96 -19.45 2.02 1.24
CA VAL A 96 -19.86 1.99 -0.17
C VAL A 96 -20.60 0.68 -0.48
N ILE A 97 -20.12 -0.47 0.00
CA ILE A 97 -20.81 -1.76 -0.13
C ILE A 97 -22.18 -1.73 0.56
N GLY A 98 -22.26 -1.19 1.77
CA GLY A 98 -23.53 -1.00 2.49
C GLY A 98 -24.54 -0.17 1.69
N ALA A 99 -24.08 0.90 1.04
CA ALA A 99 -24.92 1.72 0.17
C ALA A 99 -25.44 0.94 -1.05
N MET A 100 -24.59 0.12 -1.68
CA MET A 100 -24.97 -0.72 -2.81
C MET A 100 -26.11 -1.68 -2.43
N LEU A 101 -26.04 -2.32 -1.26
CA LEU A 101 -27.09 -3.26 -0.77
C LEU A 101 -28.48 -2.63 -0.66
N LEU A 102 -28.53 -1.32 -0.42
CA LEU A 102 -29.78 -0.58 -0.24
C LEU A 102 -30.43 -0.17 -1.56
N SER A 103 -29.64 -0.13 -2.65
CA SER A 103 -30.06 0.44 -3.94
C SER A 103 -31.16 -0.39 -4.62
N PRO A 104 -32.32 0.21 -4.94
CA PRO A 104 -33.39 -0.48 -5.65
C PRO A 104 -33.26 -0.40 -7.18
N LEU A 105 -32.12 0.04 -7.73
CA LEU A 105 -31.94 0.27 -9.16
C LEU A 105 -32.02 -1.01 -10.02
N MET A 106 -31.77 -2.18 -9.42
CA MET A 106 -31.79 -3.46 -10.13
C MET A 106 -33.15 -3.73 -10.79
N GLY A 107 -34.26 -3.50 -10.08
CA GLY A 107 -35.61 -3.82 -10.54
C GLY A 107 -35.93 -3.15 -11.89
N PRO A 108 -35.91 -1.80 -11.97
CA PRO A 108 -36.17 -1.07 -13.22
C PRO A 108 -35.23 -1.42 -14.37
N ILE A 109 -33.93 -1.67 -14.11
CA ILE A 109 -32.97 -2.01 -15.18
C ILE A 109 -33.28 -3.39 -15.76
N MET A 110 -33.55 -4.36 -14.90
CA MET A 110 -33.88 -5.70 -15.35
C MET A 110 -35.24 -5.71 -16.05
N GLY A 111 -36.24 -5.01 -15.48
CA GLY A 111 -37.54 -4.83 -16.10
C GLY A 111 -37.47 -4.19 -17.47
N LEU A 112 -36.54 -3.25 -17.70
CA LEU A 112 -36.27 -2.70 -19.04
C LEU A 112 -35.86 -3.81 -20.03
N GLY A 113 -34.97 -4.72 -19.63
CA GLY A 113 -34.57 -5.87 -20.45
C GLY A 113 -35.70 -6.86 -20.72
N PHE A 114 -36.51 -7.19 -19.71
CA PHE A 114 -37.69 -8.06 -19.88
C PHE A 114 -38.76 -7.41 -20.77
N ALA A 115 -39.06 -6.13 -20.55
CA ALA A 115 -39.98 -5.35 -21.37
C ALA A 115 -39.53 -5.31 -22.84
N LEU A 116 -38.21 -5.18 -23.08
CA LEU A 116 -37.64 -5.29 -24.42
C LEU A 116 -37.80 -6.69 -25.01
N ALA A 117 -37.69 -7.76 -24.23
CA ALA A 117 -37.79 -9.12 -24.74
C ALA A 117 -39.22 -9.50 -25.14
N ILE A 118 -40.19 -9.03 -24.33
CA ILE A 118 -41.63 -9.23 -24.46
C ILE A 118 -42.28 -8.16 -25.36
N GLY A 119 -41.55 -7.13 -25.77
CA GLY A 119 -42.08 -6.08 -26.65
C GLY A 119 -43.22 -5.27 -26.02
N ASP A 120 -43.19 -5.09 -24.70
CA ASP A 120 -44.19 -4.32 -23.95
C ASP A 120 -43.76 -2.86 -23.84
N TRP A 121 -44.33 -2.01 -24.69
CA TRP A 121 -43.99 -0.58 -24.77
C TRP A 121 -44.31 0.20 -23.51
N ASP A 122 -45.40 -0.13 -22.82
CA ASP A 122 -45.82 0.59 -21.63
C ASP A 122 -44.92 0.21 -20.45
N TRP A 123 -44.57 -1.07 -20.32
CA TRP A 123 -43.61 -1.52 -19.32
C TRP A 123 -42.19 -0.97 -19.59
N LEU A 124 -41.79 -0.86 -20.85
CA LEU A 124 -40.51 -0.26 -21.24
C LEU A 124 -40.44 1.21 -20.83
N LYS A 125 -41.48 2.00 -21.12
CA LYS A 125 -41.58 3.42 -20.72
C LYS A 125 -41.62 3.57 -19.21
N GLN A 126 -42.37 2.72 -18.51
CA GLN A 126 -42.45 2.75 -17.05
C GLN A 126 -41.08 2.50 -16.42
N SER A 127 -40.41 1.42 -16.82
CA SER A 127 -39.09 1.05 -16.29
C SER A 127 -38.04 2.11 -16.60
N GLY A 128 -38.02 2.62 -17.84
CA GLY A 128 -37.13 3.70 -18.26
C GLY A 128 -37.36 5.00 -17.49
N ARG A 129 -38.62 5.39 -17.26
CA ARG A 129 -38.97 6.58 -16.46
C ARG A 129 -38.55 6.41 -15.00
N THR A 130 -38.84 5.27 -14.38
CA THR A 130 -38.46 4.99 -12.99
C THR A 130 -36.94 5.09 -12.81
N LEU A 131 -36.18 4.46 -13.72
CA LEU A 131 -34.73 4.51 -13.71
C LEU A 131 -34.19 5.92 -13.92
N MET A 132 -34.73 6.68 -14.88
CA MET A 132 -34.28 8.04 -15.16
C MET A 132 -34.50 8.95 -13.93
N VAL A 133 -35.69 8.91 -13.34
CA VAL A 133 -36.02 9.71 -12.16
C VAL A 133 -35.15 9.31 -10.97
N GLY A 134 -34.95 8.01 -10.73
CA GLY A 134 -34.09 7.51 -9.66
C GLY A 134 -32.63 7.94 -9.83
N SER A 135 -32.05 7.76 -11.01
CA SER A 135 -30.67 8.15 -11.31
C SER A 135 -30.45 9.65 -11.20
N VAL A 136 -31.37 10.47 -11.73
CA VAL A 136 -31.28 11.94 -11.63
C VAL A 136 -31.39 12.38 -10.16
N LEU A 137 -32.32 11.81 -9.40
CA LEU A 137 -32.45 12.09 -7.97
C LEU A 137 -31.17 11.76 -7.21
N ALA A 138 -30.60 10.58 -7.42
CA ALA A 138 -29.35 10.15 -6.78
C ALA A 138 -28.20 11.11 -7.13
N VAL A 139 -28.00 11.42 -8.41
CA VAL A 139 -26.94 12.31 -8.88
C VAL A 139 -27.08 13.71 -8.28
N LEU A 140 -28.29 14.29 -8.31
CA LEU A 140 -28.53 15.63 -7.76
C LEU A 140 -28.32 15.65 -6.25
N LEU A 141 -28.80 14.65 -5.52
CA LEU A 141 -28.59 14.57 -4.07
C LEU A 141 -27.11 14.43 -3.73
N CYS A 142 -26.39 13.55 -4.41
CA CYS A 142 -24.94 13.41 -4.24
C CYS A 142 -24.21 14.71 -4.55
N ALA A 143 -24.59 15.41 -5.62
CA ALA A 143 -24.01 16.68 -6.00
C ALA A 143 -24.24 17.76 -4.93
N VAL A 144 -25.46 17.85 -4.39
CA VAL A 144 -25.78 18.78 -3.28
C VAL A 144 -24.95 18.46 -2.04
N LEU A 145 -24.87 17.18 -1.64
CA LEU A 145 -24.09 16.77 -0.47
C LEU A 145 -22.59 17.07 -0.61
N VAL A 146 -22.03 16.84 -1.80
CA VAL A 146 -20.61 17.15 -2.08
C VAL A 146 -20.38 18.65 -2.16
N PHE A 147 -21.29 19.41 -2.74
CA PHE A 147 -21.18 20.86 -2.86
C PHE A 147 -21.09 21.55 -1.49
N PHE A 148 -21.85 21.07 -0.50
CA PHE A 148 -21.79 21.57 0.88
C PHE A 148 -20.70 20.90 1.75
N SER A 149 -20.03 19.86 1.23
CA SER A 149 -18.97 19.16 1.96
C SER A 149 -17.66 19.96 1.94
N PRO A 150 -16.95 20.08 3.07
CA PRO A 150 -15.60 20.66 3.11
C PRO A 150 -14.55 19.73 2.48
N ILE A 151 -14.88 18.46 2.25
CA ILE A 151 -14.01 17.46 1.64
C ILE A 151 -14.47 17.25 0.20
N GLN A 152 -13.64 17.69 -0.76
CA GLN A 152 -13.85 17.55 -2.21
C GLN A 152 -12.64 16.93 -2.92
N THR A 153 -11.76 16.29 -2.15
CA THR A 153 -10.57 15.62 -2.69
C THR A 153 -10.95 14.29 -3.34
N ILE A 154 -10.30 13.96 -4.46
CA ILE A 154 -10.47 12.68 -5.14
C ILE A 154 -9.83 11.59 -4.26
N THR A 155 -10.65 10.67 -3.75
CA THR A 155 -10.20 9.49 -3.00
C THR A 155 -9.87 8.34 -3.95
N SER A 156 -9.19 7.30 -3.45
CA SER A 156 -8.91 6.09 -4.24
C SER A 156 -10.19 5.41 -4.74
N GLU A 157 -11.25 5.43 -3.94
CA GLU A 157 -12.57 4.87 -4.30
C GLU A 157 -13.22 5.65 -5.45
N ILE A 158 -13.09 6.97 -5.49
CA ILE A 158 -13.59 7.81 -6.59
C ILE A 158 -12.75 7.59 -7.86
N ALA A 159 -11.43 7.56 -7.72
CA ALA A 159 -10.50 7.35 -8.82
C ALA A 159 -10.75 5.99 -9.52
N ALA A 160 -11.00 4.93 -8.74
CA ALA A 160 -11.30 3.60 -9.25
C ALA A 160 -12.58 3.53 -10.10
N ARG A 161 -13.50 4.48 -9.95
CA ARG A 161 -14.76 4.56 -10.72
C ARG A 161 -14.75 5.59 -11.85
N THR A 162 -13.59 6.21 -12.09
CA THR A 162 -13.40 7.21 -13.16
C THR A 162 -12.85 6.58 -14.45
N ARG A 163 -12.17 5.43 -14.36
CA ARG A 163 -11.60 4.73 -15.52
C ARG A 163 -12.39 3.45 -15.79
N PRO A 164 -13.22 3.38 -16.85
CA PRO A 164 -13.96 2.17 -17.18
C PRO A 164 -13.02 1.00 -17.50
N ASN A 165 -13.35 -0.19 -17.02
CA ASN A 165 -12.53 -1.39 -17.21
C ASN A 165 -13.33 -2.54 -17.84
N LEU A 166 -12.69 -3.34 -18.69
CA LEU A 166 -13.29 -4.57 -19.25
C LEU A 166 -13.72 -5.55 -18.15
N PHE A 167 -12.97 -5.61 -17.05
CA PHE A 167 -13.31 -6.48 -15.92
C PHE A 167 -14.60 -6.05 -15.22
N ASP A 168 -14.84 -4.74 -15.05
CA ASP A 168 -16.10 -4.24 -14.50
C ASP A 168 -17.28 -4.65 -15.38
N LEU A 169 -17.08 -4.64 -16.70
CA LEU A 169 -18.10 -5.07 -17.65
C LEU A 169 -18.38 -6.58 -17.58
N PHE A 170 -17.34 -7.41 -17.43
CA PHE A 170 -17.52 -8.84 -17.21
C PHE A 170 -18.27 -9.11 -15.89
N VAL A 171 -17.92 -8.39 -14.83
CA VAL A 171 -18.64 -8.48 -13.55
C VAL A 171 -20.11 -8.09 -13.73
N ALA A 172 -20.41 -7.01 -14.46
CA ALA A 172 -21.79 -6.62 -14.76
C ALA A 172 -22.53 -7.68 -15.59
N LEU A 173 -21.88 -8.25 -16.62
CA LEU A 173 -22.44 -9.31 -17.48
C LEU A 173 -22.78 -10.57 -16.68
N PHE A 174 -21.83 -11.11 -15.91
CA PHE A 174 -22.06 -12.32 -15.12
C PHE A 174 -23.06 -12.10 -13.99
N SER A 175 -23.04 -10.92 -13.35
CA SER A 175 -24.03 -10.55 -12.34
C SER A 175 -25.43 -10.43 -12.94
N ALA A 176 -25.56 -9.87 -14.14
CA ALA A 176 -26.83 -9.80 -14.86
C ALA A 176 -27.32 -11.17 -15.33
N LEU A 177 -26.43 -12.07 -15.78
CA LEU A 177 -26.79 -13.45 -16.12
C LEU A 177 -27.35 -14.19 -14.89
N ALA A 178 -26.63 -14.09 -13.76
CA ALA A 178 -27.09 -14.66 -12.49
C ALA A 178 -28.41 -14.01 -12.03
N GLY A 179 -28.55 -12.69 -12.19
CA GLY A 179 -29.75 -11.90 -11.86
C GLY A 179 -30.95 -12.33 -12.66
N ALA A 180 -30.80 -12.37 -13.98
CA ALA A 180 -31.86 -12.80 -14.87
C ALA A 180 -32.26 -14.25 -14.57
N TYR A 181 -31.29 -15.15 -14.40
CA TYR A 181 -31.57 -16.55 -14.04
C TYR A 181 -32.34 -16.67 -12.72
N ALA A 182 -31.86 -16.03 -11.66
CA ALA A 182 -32.47 -16.06 -10.33
C ALA A 182 -33.90 -15.50 -10.36
N MET A 183 -34.10 -14.40 -11.08
CA MET A 183 -35.41 -13.76 -11.22
C MET A 183 -36.40 -14.57 -12.04
N ILE A 184 -35.94 -15.23 -13.11
CA ILE A 184 -36.78 -16.12 -13.95
C ILE A 184 -37.21 -17.35 -13.15
N ARG A 185 -36.35 -17.87 -12.29
CA ARG A 185 -36.63 -19.04 -11.44
C ARG A 185 -37.35 -18.69 -10.12
N GLY A 186 -37.69 -17.42 -9.89
CA GLY A 186 -38.32 -16.96 -8.65
C GLY A 186 -37.45 -17.12 -7.39
N ARG A 187 -36.13 -17.29 -7.56
CA ARG A 187 -35.14 -17.50 -6.48
C ARG A 187 -34.23 -16.30 -6.34
N GLU A 188 -34.84 -15.15 -6.10
CA GLU A 188 -34.11 -13.91 -5.83
C GLU A 188 -33.31 -14.03 -4.55
N GLY A 189 -32.01 -14.29 -4.67
CA GLY A 189 -31.09 -14.19 -3.55
C GLY A 189 -30.60 -12.76 -3.39
N THR A 190 -30.49 -12.28 -2.14
CA THR A 190 -29.89 -10.99 -1.80
C THR A 190 -28.54 -10.80 -2.50
N ILE A 191 -27.74 -11.87 -2.59
CA ILE A 191 -26.39 -11.92 -3.19
C ILE A 191 -26.36 -11.40 -4.63
N VAL A 192 -27.37 -11.73 -5.44
CA VAL A 192 -27.39 -11.33 -6.84
C VAL A 192 -27.79 -9.87 -6.99
N GLY A 193 -28.69 -9.39 -6.13
CA GLY A 193 -29.00 -7.97 -5.99
C GLY A 193 -27.79 -7.14 -5.57
N VAL A 194 -26.97 -7.66 -4.64
CA VAL A 194 -25.70 -7.03 -4.25
C VAL A 194 -24.78 -6.84 -5.46
N ALA A 195 -24.55 -7.91 -6.22
CA ALA A 195 -23.58 -7.91 -7.32
C ALA A 195 -23.97 -6.96 -8.47
N ILE A 196 -25.26 -6.75 -8.71
CA ILE A 196 -25.73 -5.78 -9.69
C ILE A 196 -25.64 -4.35 -9.13
N ALA A 197 -26.02 -4.16 -7.86
CA ALA A 197 -26.00 -2.85 -7.24
C ALA A 197 -24.58 -2.30 -7.05
N THR A 198 -23.57 -3.17 -6.90
CA THR A 198 -22.16 -2.79 -6.83
C THR A 198 -21.66 -2.13 -8.12
N ALA A 199 -22.24 -2.48 -9.26
CA ALA A 199 -21.85 -1.94 -10.56
C ALA A 199 -22.50 -0.59 -10.89
N LEU A 200 -23.50 -0.12 -10.12
CA LEU A 200 -24.38 0.98 -10.54
C LEU A 200 -24.40 2.17 -9.58
N MET A 201 -24.61 1.95 -8.29
CA MET A 201 -24.77 3.08 -7.35
C MET A 201 -23.49 3.90 -7.14
N PRO A 202 -22.30 3.30 -6.95
CA PRO A 202 -21.08 4.08 -6.77
C PRO A 202 -20.73 4.92 -8.00
N PRO A 203 -20.78 4.41 -9.25
CA PRO A 203 -20.61 5.27 -10.41
C PRO A 203 -21.58 6.45 -10.46
N LEU A 204 -22.87 6.24 -10.15
CA LEU A 204 -23.84 7.36 -10.06
C LEU A 204 -23.47 8.39 -9.00
N ALA A 205 -23.00 7.95 -7.83
CA ALA A 205 -22.54 8.85 -6.78
C ALA A 205 -21.29 9.65 -7.20
N VAL A 206 -20.37 9.02 -7.93
CA VAL A 206 -19.18 9.68 -8.51
C VAL A 206 -19.56 10.65 -9.63
N VAL A 207 -20.59 10.37 -10.43
CA VAL A 207 -21.17 11.35 -11.38
C VAL A 207 -21.66 12.59 -10.62
N GLY A 208 -22.37 12.41 -9.51
CA GLY A 208 -22.78 13.52 -8.63
C GLY A 208 -21.60 14.30 -8.06
N PHE A 209 -20.54 13.61 -7.64
CA PHE A 209 -19.29 14.23 -7.18
C PHE A 209 -18.60 15.04 -8.30
N GLY A 210 -18.47 14.48 -9.50
CA GLY A 210 -17.87 15.15 -10.65
C GLY A 210 -18.66 16.40 -11.07
N LEU A 211 -20.00 16.33 -10.98
CA LEU A 211 -20.88 17.47 -11.22
C LEU A 211 -20.69 18.58 -10.19
N ALA A 212 -20.57 18.24 -8.90
CA ALA A 212 -20.37 19.21 -7.82
C ALA A 212 -18.98 19.87 -7.82
N THR A 213 -17.96 19.14 -8.26
CA THR A 213 -16.56 19.61 -8.29
C THR A 213 -16.16 20.22 -9.63
N PHE A 214 -17.07 20.29 -10.61
CA PHE A 214 -16.80 20.70 -11.99
C PHE A 214 -15.66 19.92 -12.66
N ASN A 215 -15.37 18.70 -12.19
CA ASN A 215 -14.34 17.84 -12.75
C ASN A 215 -14.93 17.01 -13.91
N TRP A 216 -14.72 17.49 -15.13
CA TRP A 216 -15.26 16.84 -16.33
C TRP A 216 -14.75 15.42 -16.52
N THR A 217 -13.47 15.16 -16.24
CA THR A 217 -12.85 13.83 -16.36
C THR A 217 -13.51 12.80 -15.44
N VAL A 218 -13.75 13.17 -14.17
CA VAL A 218 -14.44 12.31 -13.20
C VAL A 218 -15.90 12.10 -13.60
N PHE A 219 -16.59 13.17 -14.00
CA PHE A 219 -17.98 13.13 -14.44
C PHE A 219 -18.17 12.21 -15.65
N SER A 220 -17.44 12.44 -16.75
CA SER A 220 -17.61 11.69 -18.00
C SER A 220 -17.15 10.23 -17.86
N GLY A 221 -16.05 10.00 -17.15
CA GLY A 221 -15.52 8.66 -16.93
C GLY A 221 -16.47 7.78 -16.13
N SER A 222 -17.03 8.31 -15.05
CA SER A 222 -17.99 7.55 -14.23
C SER A 222 -19.37 7.44 -14.86
N LEU A 223 -19.80 8.44 -15.62
CA LEU A 223 -21.03 8.37 -16.42
C LEU A 223 -20.92 7.28 -17.48
N LEU A 224 -19.78 7.18 -18.16
CA LEU A 224 -19.50 6.13 -19.13
C LEU A 224 -19.56 4.75 -18.46
N LEU A 225 -18.92 4.59 -17.31
CA LEU A 225 -18.97 3.34 -16.53
C LEU A 225 -20.40 2.97 -16.11
N PHE A 226 -21.19 3.94 -15.65
CA PHE A 226 -22.60 3.72 -15.31
C PHE A 226 -23.41 3.26 -16.54
N VAL A 227 -23.28 3.97 -17.66
CA VAL A 227 -24.02 3.69 -18.90
C VAL A 227 -23.64 2.33 -19.46
N THR A 228 -22.36 1.96 -19.51
CA THR A 228 -21.93 0.66 -20.00
C THR A 228 -22.44 -0.48 -19.12
N ASN A 229 -22.35 -0.34 -17.79
CA ASN A 229 -22.88 -1.34 -16.86
C ASN A 229 -24.40 -1.48 -17.01
N PHE A 230 -25.13 -0.36 -17.05
CA PHE A 230 -26.57 -0.33 -17.29
C PHE A 230 -26.95 -1.05 -18.58
N LEU A 231 -26.32 -0.69 -19.70
CA LEU A 231 -26.62 -1.28 -21.01
C LEU A 231 -26.32 -2.78 -21.03
N THR A 232 -25.19 -3.20 -20.46
CA THR A 232 -24.83 -4.62 -20.36
C THR A 232 -25.87 -5.38 -19.54
N ILE A 233 -26.30 -4.86 -18.39
CA ILE A 233 -27.30 -5.54 -17.55
C ILE A 233 -28.64 -5.65 -18.30
N ALA A 234 -29.12 -4.55 -18.90
CA ALA A 234 -30.38 -4.52 -19.62
C ALA A 234 -30.39 -5.46 -20.85
N LEU A 235 -29.33 -5.45 -21.65
CA LEU A 235 -29.19 -6.31 -22.82
C LEU A 235 -29.01 -7.79 -22.45
N THR A 236 -28.34 -8.07 -21.33
CA THR A 236 -28.21 -9.44 -20.81
C THR A 236 -29.55 -9.96 -20.32
N ALA A 237 -30.32 -9.15 -19.59
CA ALA A 237 -31.67 -9.49 -19.17
C ALA A 237 -32.59 -9.75 -20.37
N PHE A 238 -32.50 -8.90 -21.41
CA PHE A 238 -33.19 -9.12 -22.69
C PHE A 238 -32.82 -10.46 -23.34
N ALA A 239 -31.52 -10.74 -23.48
CA ALA A 239 -31.03 -11.97 -24.10
C ALA A 239 -31.50 -13.20 -23.32
N MET A 240 -31.47 -13.13 -21.99
CA MET A 240 -31.89 -14.23 -21.12
C MET A 240 -33.41 -14.46 -21.19
N ALA A 241 -34.21 -13.40 -21.17
CA ALA A 241 -35.65 -13.50 -21.34
C ALA A 241 -36.02 -14.10 -22.71
N LYS A 242 -35.30 -13.71 -23.78
CA LYS A 242 -35.45 -14.35 -25.10
C LYS A 242 -35.07 -15.82 -25.08
N LEU A 243 -33.95 -16.18 -24.45
CA LEU A 243 -33.46 -17.57 -24.36
C LEU A 243 -34.42 -18.49 -23.60
N TYR A 244 -35.12 -17.96 -22.60
CA TYR A 244 -36.14 -18.66 -21.82
C TYR A 244 -37.53 -18.65 -22.48
N GLY A 245 -37.63 -18.11 -23.70
CA GLY A 245 -38.85 -18.14 -24.49
C GLY A 245 -39.95 -17.23 -23.96
N PHE A 246 -39.62 -16.15 -23.25
CA PHE A 246 -40.59 -15.10 -22.93
C PHE A 246 -41.08 -14.48 -24.26
N ARG A 247 -42.36 -14.71 -24.57
CA ARG A 247 -43.00 -14.25 -25.81
C ARG A 247 -43.74 -12.95 -25.58
N THR A 248 -44.00 -12.24 -26.67
CA THR A 248 -44.65 -10.94 -26.66
C THR A 248 -46.07 -11.04 -26.10
N ALA A 249 -46.37 -10.28 -25.04
CA ALA A 249 -47.60 -10.43 -24.25
C ALA A 249 -48.87 -9.83 -24.89
N LEU A 250 -48.83 -9.39 -26.15
CA LEU A 250 -49.99 -8.77 -26.81
C LEU A 250 -50.25 -9.37 -28.20
N SER A 251 -51.19 -10.34 -28.20
CA SER A 251 -52.36 -10.42 -29.08
C SER A 251 -52.22 -9.97 -30.54
N ALA A 252 -52.25 -10.94 -31.47
CA ALA A 252 -52.92 -11.00 -32.80
C ALA A 252 -52.94 -9.79 -33.77
N ARG A 253 -52.34 -8.64 -33.44
CA ARG A 253 -52.29 -7.41 -34.24
C ARG A 253 -50.85 -6.88 -34.24
N ASN A 254 -49.93 -7.74 -34.67
CA ASN A 254 -48.55 -7.38 -35.02
C ASN A 254 -48.57 -6.21 -36.01
N THR A 255 -48.41 -4.99 -35.53
CA THR A 255 -48.01 -3.91 -36.42
C THR A 255 -46.51 -4.05 -36.53
N MET A 256 -45.99 -4.40 -37.72
CA MET A 256 -44.54 -4.40 -38.04
C MET A 256 -43.81 -3.22 -37.39
N PHE A 257 -44.48 -2.07 -37.28
CA PHE A 257 -44.04 -0.88 -36.56
C PHE A 257 -43.59 -1.12 -35.11
N GLN A 258 -44.28 -1.93 -34.30
CA GLN A 258 -43.87 -2.23 -32.92
C GLN A 258 -42.61 -3.10 -32.88
N ASN A 259 -42.50 -4.11 -33.74
CA ASN A 259 -41.29 -4.93 -33.85
C ASN A 259 -40.11 -4.11 -34.36
N ILE A 260 -40.33 -3.25 -35.37
CA ILE A 260 -39.32 -2.32 -35.90
C ILE A 260 -38.89 -1.35 -34.81
N ALA A 261 -39.82 -0.71 -34.09
CA ALA A 261 -39.49 0.23 -33.03
C ALA A 261 -38.69 -0.46 -31.92
N LEU A 262 -38.99 -1.73 -31.60
CA LEU A 262 -38.29 -2.50 -30.57
C LEU A 262 -36.87 -2.85 -31.01
N SER A 263 -36.70 -3.27 -32.27
CA SER A 263 -35.39 -3.47 -32.88
C SER A 263 -34.59 -2.18 -32.94
N VAL A 264 -35.23 -1.04 -33.20
CA VAL A 264 -34.58 0.28 -33.17
C VAL A 264 -34.10 0.61 -31.76
N VAL A 265 -34.91 0.38 -30.71
CA VAL A 265 -34.47 0.59 -29.33
C VAL A 265 -33.31 -0.35 -28.96
N PHE A 266 -33.38 -1.62 -29.35
CA PHE A 266 -32.28 -2.55 -29.13
C PHE A 266 -30.98 -2.07 -29.80
N VAL A 267 -31.03 -1.66 -31.07
CA VAL A 267 -29.88 -1.11 -31.80
C VAL A 267 -29.39 0.18 -31.12
N ALA A 268 -30.29 1.05 -30.68
CA ALA A 268 -29.96 2.28 -29.98
C ALA A 268 -29.25 2.05 -28.64
N LEU A 269 -29.51 0.93 -27.96
CA LEU A 269 -28.81 0.51 -26.74
C LEU A 269 -27.50 -0.24 -27.05
N ALA A 270 -27.48 -1.06 -28.10
CA ALA A 270 -26.32 -1.89 -28.46
C ALA A 270 -25.18 -1.07 -29.08
N VAL A 271 -25.49 -0.05 -29.90
CA VAL A 271 -24.46 0.74 -30.61
C VAL A 271 -23.56 1.52 -29.64
N PRO A 272 -24.07 2.30 -28.66
CA PRO A 272 -23.22 2.98 -27.68
C PRO A 272 -22.39 2.01 -26.83
N LEU A 273 -22.95 0.84 -26.50
CA LEU A 273 -22.21 -0.20 -25.79
C LEU A 273 -21.05 -0.73 -26.63
N ALA A 274 -21.28 -0.99 -27.92
CA ALA A 274 -20.24 -1.44 -28.85
C ALA A 274 -19.11 -0.41 -28.99
N PHE A 275 -19.45 0.88 -29.13
CA PHE A 275 -18.45 1.96 -29.15
C PHE A 275 -17.67 2.04 -27.85
N SER A 276 -18.35 1.96 -26.70
CA SER A 276 -17.69 1.98 -25.39
C SER A 276 -16.76 0.78 -25.21
N LEU A 277 -17.20 -0.41 -25.62
CA LEU A 277 -16.38 -1.62 -25.62
C LEU A 277 -15.13 -1.47 -26.48
N GLN A 278 -15.28 -0.92 -27.68
CA GLN A 278 -14.16 -0.65 -28.58
C GLN A 278 -13.19 0.36 -27.96
N GLN A 279 -13.71 1.42 -27.32
CA GLN A 279 -12.89 2.39 -26.61
C GLN A 279 -12.11 1.75 -25.46
N ILE A 280 -12.78 1.02 -24.56
CA ILE A 280 -12.12 0.37 -23.41
C ILE A 280 -11.09 -0.65 -23.88
N ALA A 281 -11.40 -1.44 -24.92
CA ALA A 281 -10.46 -2.39 -25.50
C ALA A 281 -9.24 -1.69 -26.11
N TRP A 282 -9.45 -0.57 -26.80
CA TRP A 282 -8.37 0.23 -27.35
C TRP A 282 -7.50 0.84 -26.25
N GLU A 283 -8.09 1.45 -25.21
CA GLU A 283 -7.36 2.02 -24.07
C GLU A 283 -6.52 0.95 -23.34
N THR A 284 -7.11 -0.22 -23.09
CA THR A 284 -6.42 -1.37 -22.47
C THR A 284 -5.24 -1.84 -23.32
N ASN A 285 -5.45 -1.98 -24.63
CA ASN A 285 -4.38 -2.38 -25.55
C ASN A 285 -3.30 -1.29 -25.68
N ALA A 286 -3.70 -0.02 -25.71
CA ALA A 286 -2.79 1.12 -25.78
C ALA A 286 -1.89 1.19 -24.54
N GLN A 287 -2.44 0.95 -23.35
CA GLN A 287 -1.67 0.87 -22.11
C GLN A 287 -0.65 -0.28 -22.13
N ARG A 288 -1.03 -1.44 -22.69
CA ARG A 288 -0.13 -2.58 -22.88
C ARG A 288 1.00 -2.23 -23.86
N ILE A 289 0.66 -1.72 -25.05
CA ILE A 289 1.63 -1.27 -26.06
C ILE A 289 2.58 -0.23 -25.49
N ALA A 290 2.07 0.72 -24.69
CA ALA A 290 2.89 1.76 -24.08
C ALA A 290 3.90 1.19 -23.09
N ARG A 291 3.45 0.30 -22.20
CA ARG A 291 4.33 -0.40 -21.25
C ARG A 291 5.39 -1.23 -21.96
N ASP A 292 4.99 -1.98 -22.99
CA ASP A 292 5.91 -2.83 -23.76
C ASP A 292 6.93 -1.97 -24.53
N ALA A 293 6.50 -0.90 -25.20
CA ALA A 293 7.39 0.00 -25.94
C ALA A 293 8.39 0.74 -25.05
N ILE A 294 8.00 1.07 -23.80
CA ILE A 294 8.90 1.65 -22.81
C ILE A 294 9.89 0.60 -22.33
N ASN A 295 9.41 -0.57 -21.89
CA ASN A 295 10.28 -1.64 -21.34
C ASN A 295 11.26 -2.20 -22.38
N GLU A 296 10.85 -2.35 -23.64
CA GLU A 296 11.74 -2.79 -24.74
C GLU A 296 12.97 -1.89 -24.92
N ARG A 297 12.93 -0.63 -24.45
CA ARG A 297 14.04 0.31 -24.62
C ARG A 297 15.04 0.33 -23.47
N PHE A 298 14.70 -0.29 -22.34
CA PHE A 298 15.54 -0.32 -21.15
C PHE A 298 15.90 -1.77 -20.77
N ASP A 299 17.20 -2.06 -20.66
CA ASP A 299 17.69 -3.39 -20.27
C ASP A 299 17.58 -3.63 -18.74
N GLY A 300 17.52 -4.90 -18.33
CA GLY A 300 17.25 -5.31 -16.93
C GLY A 300 18.39 -4.93 -15.99
N PRO A 301 18.32 -3.76 -15.34
CA PRO A 301 17.65 -3.56 -14.04
C PRO A 301 16.62 -2.41 -14.03
N ALA A 302 16.13 -1.97 -15.20
CA ALA A 302 15.18 -0.88 -15.26
C ALA A 302 13.77 -1.27 -14.78
N GLN A 303 13.13 -0.41 -14.00
CA GLN A 303 11.79 -0.61 -13.46
C GLN A 303 10.89 0.58 -13.79
N LEU A 304 9.80 0.31 -14.49
CA LEU A 304 8.72 1.27 -14.71
C LEU A 304 7.85 1.34 -13.46
N ASP A 305 7.87 2.49 -12.79
CA ASP A 305 7.15 2.73 -11.54
C ASP A 305 5.71 3.19 -11.83
N ALA A 306 5.59 4.38 -12.41
CA ALA A 306 4.32 4.97 -12.82
C ALA A 306 4.20 5.03 -14.34
N LEU A 307 3.02 4.65 -14.85
CA LEU A 307 2.62 4.88 -16.24
C LEU A 307 1.19 5.40 -16.23
N GLU A 308 1.04 6.67 -16.58
CA GLU A 308 -0.24 7.35 -16.71
C GLU A 308 -0.43 7.76 -18.17
N ILE A 309 -1.62 7.48 -18.70
CA ILE A 309 -1.98 7.85 -20.06
C ILE A 309 -3.27 8.64 -19.98
N ASP A 310 -3.23 9.85 -20.50
CA ASP A 310 -4.41 10.68 -20.71
C ASP A 310 -4.87 10.54 -22.17
N PHE A 311 -5.86 9.69 -22.36
CA PHE A 311 -6.49 9.46 -23.66
C PHE A 311 -7.42 10.60 -24.10
N SER A 312 -7.74 11.55 -23.22
CA SER A 312 -8.59 12.70 -23.52
C SER A 312 -7.80 13.89 -24.07
N ALA A 313 -6.49 13.93 -23.86
CA ALA A 313 -5.59 14.92 -24.44
C ALA A 313 -5.38 14.69 -25.95
N ASP A 314 -5.28 15.78 -26.71
CA ASP A 314 -4.89 15.78 -28.13
C ASP A 314 -3.62 16.64 -28.32
N PRO A 315 -2.44 16.05 -28.58
CA PRO A 315 -2.16 14.61 -28.75
C PRO A 315 -2.23 13.81 -27.43
N VAL A 316 -2.33 12.48 -27.52
CA VAL A 316 -2.43 11.58 -26.36
C VAL A 316 -1.22 11.79 -25.45
N ALA A 317 -1.45 12.18 -24.20
CA ALA A 317 -0.37 12.46 -23.25
C ALA A 317 -0.01 11.19 -22.47
N VAL A 318 1.27 10.84 -22.44
CA VAL A 318 1.80 9.70 -21.69
C VAL A 318 2.83 10.22 -20.71
N SER A 319 2.63 9.98 -19.42
CA SER A 319 3.60 10.29 -18.37
C SER A 319 4.14 8.97 -17.80
N ALA A 320 5.45 8.83 -17.77
CA ALA A 320 6.11 7.63 -17.27
C ALA A 320 7.28 7.98 -16.36
N ILE A 321 7.40 7.26 -15.24
CA ILE A 321 8.55 7.33 -14.33
C ILE A 321 9.33 6.03 -14.43
N MET A 322 10.57 6.11 -14.90
CA MET A 322 11.47 4.99 -15.10
C MET A 322 12.66 5.08 -14.15
N PHE A 323 12.84 4.04 -13.33
CA PHE A 323 14.06 3.83 -12.56
C PHE A 323 15.05 3.03 -13.42
N THR A 324 16.15 3.64 -13.84
CA THR A 324 17.15 3.00 -14.72
C THR A 324 18.57 3.24 -14.19
N PRO A 325 19.52 2.30 -14.29
CA PRO A 325 20.91 2.54 -13.90
C PRO A 325 21.62 3.58 -14.79
N VAL A 326 21.17 3.73 -16.04
CA VAL A 326 21.76 4.63 -17.02
C VAL A 326 20.66 5.50 -17.63
N ILE A 327 20.82 6.82 -17.54
CA ILE A 327 19.92 7.79 -18.20
C ILE A 327 20.21 7.79 -19.69
N ARG A 328 19.16 7.63 -20.50
CA ARG A 328 19.22 7.68 -21.96
C ARG A 328 18.52 8.96 -22.45
N PRO A 329 19.24 9.98 -22.95
CA PRO A 329 18.62 11.23 -23.40
C PRO A 329 17.70 11.05 -24.61
N ASP A 330 18.02 10.12 -25.51
CA ASP A 330 17.24 9.87 -26.73
C ASP A 330 16.01 8.96 -26.51
N ALA A 331 15.87 8.37 -25.32
CA ALA A 331 14.82 7.38 -25.06
C ALA A 331 13.41 7.97 -25.22
N GLU A 332 13.19 9.21 -24.77
CA GLU A 332 11.89 9.88 -24.89
C GLU A 332 11.47 10.03 -26.37
N ALA A 333 12.36 10.54 -27.21
CA ALA A 333 12.08 10.75 -28.64
C ALA A 333 11.93 9.44 -29.42
N GLU A 334 12.69 8.41 -29.06
CA GLU A 334 12.59 7.07 -29.67
C GLU A 334 11.31 6.35 -29.28
N ILE A 335 10.96 6.35 -27.98
CA ILE A 335 9.73 5.75 -27.48
C ILE A 335 8.53 6.50 -28.06
N THR A 336 8.54 7.84 -28.10
CA THR A 336 7.47 8.64 -28.73
C THR A 336 7.22 8.24 -30.19
N ARG A 337 8.28 8.05 -30.99
CA ARG A 337 8.18 7.58 -32.38
C ARG A 337 7.69 6.13 -32.49
N SER A 338 8.04 5.28 -31.54
CA SER A 338 7.55 3.89 -31.48
C SER A 338 6.05 3.88 -31.14
N LEU A 339 5.65 4.63 -30.12
CA LEU A 339 4.26 4.77 -29.66
C LEU A 339 3.37 5.35 -30.77
N THR A 340 3.80 6.43 -31.42
CA THR A 340 3.04 7.06 -32.51
C THR A 340 2.78 6.07 -33.65
N ARG A 341 3.77 5.23 -34.00
CA ARG A 341 3.63 4.19 -35.04
C ARG A 341 2.73 3.03 -34.61
N ARG A 342 2.87 2.53 -33.37
CA ARG A 342 2.10 1.38 -32.88
C ARG A 342 0.65 1.75 -32.53
N LEU A 343 0.41 2.96 -32.02
CA LEU A 343 -0.92 3.44 -31.62
C LEU A 343 -1.70 4.11 -32.76
N GLY A 344 -1.03 4.52 -33.84
CA GLY A 344 -1.66 5.17 -34.98
C GLY A 344 -2.23 6.56 -34.69
N ARG A 345 -1.82 7.19 -33.59
CA ARG A 345 -2.20 8.55 -33.16
C ARG A 345 -0.96 9.31 -32.70
N PRO A 346 -0.93 10.65 -32.81
CA PRO A 346 0.16 11.44 -32.24
C PRO A 346 0.17 11.30 -30.71
N VAL A 347 1.37 11.12 -30.15
CA VAL A 347 1.60 10.91 -28.71
C VAL A 347 2.60 11.94 -28.21
N ALA A 348 2.31 12.57 -27.08
CA ALA A 348 3.25 13.37 -26.31
C ALA A 348 3.69 12.57 -25.08
N LEU A 349 4.93 12.08 -25.09
CA LEU A 349 5.52 11.37 -23.95
C LEU A 349 6.30 12.34 -23.08
N THR A 350 6.09 12.30 -21.77
CA THR A 350 6.98 12.88 -20.76
C THR A 350 7.62 11.74 -19.97
N LEU A 351 8.92 11.51 -20.15
CA LEU A 351 9.63 10.40 -19.52
C LEU A 351 10.58 10.90 -18.45
N THR A 352 10.19 10.72 -17.18
CA THR A 352 11.06 11.03 -16.04
C THR A 352 11.95 9.83 -15.76
N GLN A 353 13.25 9.97 -16.01
CA GLN A 353 14.24 8.93 -15.68
C GLN A 353 14.92 9.29 -14.36
N SER A 354 14.83 8.39 -13.39
CA SER A 354 15.58 8.49 -12.14
C SER A 354 16.65 7.41 -12.12
N GLN A 355 17.88 7.77 -11.72
CA GLN A 355 18.93 6.79 -11.59
C GLN A 355 18.65 5.89 -10.39
N THR A 356 18.33 4.63 -10.64
CA THR A 356 18.34 3.64 -9.57
C THR A 356 19.79 3.49 -9.14
N GLU A 357 20.11 3.87 -7.90
CA GLU A 357 21.37 3.44 -7.30
C GLU A 357 21.37 1.92 -7.37
N THR A 358 22.26 1.36 -8.19
CA THR A 358 22.45 -0.09 -8.24
C THR A 358 22.58 -0.58 -6.81
N GLY A 359 21.93 -1.70 -6.47
CA GLY A 359 21.93 -2.22 -5.10
C GLY A 359 23.35 -2.33 -4.48
N ALA A 360 24.39 -2.41 -5.31
CA ALA A 360 25.79 -2.32 -4.89
C ALA A 360 26.18 -0.97 -4.25
N GLY A 361 25.74 0.17 -4.79
CA GLY A 361 26.05 1.51 -4.27
C GLY A 361 25.27 1.83 -2.98
N ALA A 362 23.98 1.45 -2.95
CA ALA A 362 23.14 1.61 -1.76
C ALA A 362 23.60 0.69 -0.61
N ALA A 363 23.95 -0.57 -0.90
CA ALA A 363 24.51 -1.48 0.10
C ALA A 363 25.88 -1.01 0.60
N GLN A 364 26.75 -0.49 -0.28
CA GLN A 364 28.06 0.01 0.13
C GLN A 364 27.96 1.30 0.96
N ARG A 365 27.04 2.22 0.64
CA ARG A 365 26.77 3.39 1.49
C ARG A 365 26.07 3.02 2.79
N ALA A 366 25.14 2.07 2.78
CA ALA A 366 24.51 1.54 4.00
C ALA A 366 25.56 0.90 4.90
N GLN A 367 26.46 0.08 4.35
CA GLN A 367 27.57 -0.54 5.08
C GLN A 367 28.51 0.53 5.66
N LEU A 368 28.92 1.52 4.85
CA LEU A 368 29.78 2.63 5.31
C LEU A 368 29.10 3.48 6.39
N SER A 369 27.80 3.75 6.26
CA SER A 369 27.03 4.49 7.27
C SER A 369 26.83 3.68 8.55
N ALA A 370 26.62 2.36 8.45
CA ALA A 370 26.51 1.47 9.59
C ALA A 370 27.85 1.35 10.32
N THR A 371 28.97 1.24 9.60
CA THR A 371 30.31 1.25 10.19
C THR A 371 30.58 2.57 10.90
N ARG A 372 30.30 3.73 10.27
CA ARG A 372 30.47 5.04 10.90
C ARG A 372 29.59 5.21 12.14
N ALA A 373 28.32 4.80 12.07
CA ALA A 373 27.41 4.86 13.20
C ALA A 373 27.86 3.96 14.37
N GLN A 374 28.40 2.77 14.06
CA GLN A 374 29.01 1.89 15.06
C GLN A 374 30.27 2.51 15.68
N GLU A 375 31.12 3.13 14.87
CA GLU A 375 32.33 3.83 15.35
C GLU A 375 31.97 5.02 16.27
N GLU A 376 30.98 5.83 15.89
CA GLU A 376 30.49 6.96 16.69
C GLU A 376 29.83 6.50 18.00
N ALA A 377 29.04 5.43 17.95
CA ALA A 377 28.44 4.82 19.14
C ALA A 377 29.50 4.27 20.10
N ALA A 378 30.51 3.57 19.57
CA ALA A 378 31.63 3.05 20.35
C ALA A 378 32.49 4.17 20.95
N ALA A 379 32.75 5.25 20.21
CA ALA A 379 33.47 6.42 20.70
C ALA A 379 32.70 7.13 21.82
N SER A 380 31.38 7.30 21.66
CA SER A 380 30.52 7.90 22.68
C SER A 380 30.44 7.05 23.95
N ALA A 381 30.33 5.72 23.81
CA ALA A 381 30.33 4.79 24.94
C ALA A 381 31.65 4.83 25.72
N ARG A 382 32.81 4.93 25.05
CA ARG A 382 34.12 5.08 25.73
C ARG A 382 34.20 6.37 26.54
N VAL A 383 33.74 7.49 25.98
CA VAL A 383 33.72 8.78 26.69
C VAL A 383 32.84 8.71 27.92
N GLN A 384 31.67 8.09 27.82
CA GLN A 384 30.76 7.92 28.95
C GLN A 384 31.39 7.03 30.04
N ALA A 385 32.03 5.92 29.66
CA ALA A 385 32.74 5.05 30.60
C ALA A 385 33.91 5.76 31.32
N LEU A 386 34.59 6.70 30.64
CA LEU A 386 35.60 7.56 31.26
C LEU A 386 34.97 8.54 32.26
N ALA A 387 33.84 9.16 31.90
CA ALA A 387 33.09 10.05 32.79
C ALA A 387 32.65 9.33 34.07
N THR A 388 32.08 8.12 33.95
CA THR A 388 31.67 7.30 35.09
C THR A 388 32.86 6.95 36.00
N ARG A 389 34.00 6.53 35.43
CA ARG A 389 35.21 6.22 36.21
C ARG A 389 35.73 7.44 36.99
N LEU A 390 35.76 8.61 36.35
CA LEU A 390 36.19 9.86 36.99
C LEU A 390 35.21 10.31 38.07
N SER A 391 33.92 10.25 37.80
CA SER A 391 32.84 10.53 38.75
C SER A 391 32.97 9.69 40.02
N LEU A 392 33.14 8.37 39.87
CA LEU A 392 33.30 7.44 40.99
C LEU A 392 34.58 7.71 41.80
N ALA A 393 35.70 7.99 41.12
CA ALA A 393 36.98 8.26 41.80
C ALA A 393 37.00 9.61 42.52
N ALA A 394 36.29 10.61 41.99
CA ALA A 394 36.22 11.96 42.52
C ALA A 394 35.06 12.13 43.52
N GLY A 395 34.11 11.19 43.60
CA GLY A 395 32.95 11.25 44.49
C GLY A 395 31.95 12.35 44.10
N VAL A 396 31.82 12.64 42.81
CA VAL A 396 30.96 13.69 42.23
C VAL A 396 30.05 13.10 41.15
N PRO A 397 28.88 13.68 40.85
CA PRO A 397 28.04 13.22 39.74
C PRO A 397 28.76 13.37 38.38
N GLU A 398 28.35 12.57 37.38
CA GLU A 398 28.94 12.60 36.03
C GLU A 398 28.84 13.98 35.36
N THR A 399 27.88 14.81 35.76
CA THR A 399 27.69 16.18 35.27
C THR A 399 28.84 17.12 35.64
N ASP A 400 29.59 16.81 36.70
CA ASP A 400 30.70 17.64 37.19
C ASP A 400 32.04 17.25 36.56
N VAL A 401 32.04 16.25 35.66
CA VAL A 401 33.21 15.82 34.89
C VAL A 401 33.23 16.57 33.55
N LEU A 402 34.23 17.41 33.36
CA LEU A 402 34.42 18.16 32.10
C LEU A 402 35.28 17.34 31.15
N ILE A 403 34.71 16.93 30.02
CA ILE A 403 35.41 16.15 28.99
C ILE A 403 35.49 16.96 27.70
N ASP A 404 36.72 17.29 27.29
CA ASP A 404 37.02 17.84 25.98
C ASP A 404 37.46 16.70 25.05
N ARG A 405 36.55 16.28 24.16
CA ARG A 405 36.80 15.21 23.18
C ARG A 405 37.82 15.61 22.12
N ASN A 406 37.88 16.89 21.75
CA ASN A 406 38.77 17.38 20.70
C ASN A 406 40.21 17.43 21.19
N ARG A 407 40.41 17.83 22.45
CA ARG A 407 41.75 17.89 23.09
C ARG A 407 42.12 16.63 23.87
N ARG A 408 41.23 15.62 23.89
CA ARG A 408 41.36 14.39 24.69
C ARG A 408 41.74 14.68 26.15
N ARG A 409 41.04 15.63 26.78
CA ARG A 409 41.31 16.07 28.15
C ARG A 409 40.08 15.89 29.01
N ALA A 410 40.25 15.28 30.18
CA ALA A 410 39.17 15.09 31.15
C ALA A 410 39.57 15.69 32.50
N LEU A 411 38.74 16.59 33.01
CA LEU A 411 38.97 17.34 34.23
C LEU A 411 37.83 17.10 35.21
N VAL A 412 38.16 16.82 36.46
CA VAL A 412 37.17 16.64 37.53
C VAL A 412 37.64 17.28 38.82
N ARG A 413 36.74 17.97 39.52
CA ARG A 413 37.00 18.49 40.87
C ARG A 413 36.49 17.48 41.89
N ALA A 414 37.40 16.92 42.67
CA ALA A 414 37.06 15.88 43.62
C ALA A 414 36.43 16.42 44.90
N LYS A 415 35.40 15.70 45.40
CA LYS A 415 34.82 15.90 46.72
C LYS A 415 35.73 15.29 47.77
N ARG A 416 35.70 15.84 48.98
CA ARG A 416 36.44 15.29 50.13
C ARG A 416 35.95 13.88 50.45
N LEU A 417 36.85 12.91 50.37
CA LEU A 417 36.68 11.52 50.78
C LEU A 417 37.12 11.40 52.24
N ASP A 418 36.36 10.68 53.05
CA ASP A 418 36.67 10.46 54.47
C ASP A 418 38.02 9.75 54.59
N SER A 419 38.95 10.32 55.37
CA SER A 419 40.34 9.85 55.58
C SER A 419 41.31 9.89 54.39
N ALA A 420 40.93 10.44 53.22
CA ALA A 420 41.81 10.50 52.05
C ALA A 420 42.70 11.76 52.02
N GLY A 421 44.03 11.57 52.00
CA GLY A 421 45.01 12.64 51.76
C GLY A 421 45.34 12.83 50.27
N PHE A 422 46.15 13.86 49.94
CA PHE A 422 46.57 14.14 48.55
C PHE A 422 47.23 12.94 47.84
N ALA A 423 47.92 12.07 48.59
CA ALA A 423 48.53 10.86 48.03
C ALA A 423 47.50 9.87 47.45
N ALA A 424 46.32 9.76 48.07
CA ALA A 424 45.24 8.91 47.58
C ALA A 424 44.68 9.45 46.25
N TYR A 425 44.39 10.75 46.19
CA TYR A 425 43.90 11.41 44.97
C TYR A 425 44.90 11.32 43.81
N ARG A 426 46.20 11.51 44.07
CA ARG A 426 47.25 11.33 43.06
C ARG A 426 47.31 9.89 42.53
N THR A 427 47.11 8.90 43.40
CA THR A 427 47.09 7.49 43.01
C THR A 427 45.85 7.14 42.18
N LEU A 428 44.69 7.73 42.52
CA LEU A 428 43.47 7.61 41.72
C LEU A 428 43.62 8.22 40.33
N GLU A 429 44.18 9.42 40.22
CA GLU A 429 44.49 10.06 38.93
C GLU A 429 45.42 9.17 38.09
N ALA A 430 46.52 8.69 38.67
CA ALA A 430 47.48 7.85 37.97
C ALA A 430 46.87 6.52 37.49
N ARG A 431 45.98 5.90 38.27
CA ARG A 431 45.30 4.65 37.89
C ARG A 431 44.36 4.87 36.71
N ILE A 432 43.61 5.97 36.68
CA ILE A 432 42.69 6.27 35.57
C ILE A 432 43.48 6.64 34.32
N ALA A 433 44.53 7.45 34.45
CA ALA A 433 45.42 7.79 33.34
C ALA A 433 46.09 6.56 32.72
N ALA A 434 46.45 5.55 33.53
CA ALA A 434 47.00 4.29 33.03
C ALA A 434 46.00 3.47 32.19
N THR A 435 44.69 3.62 32.43
CA THR A 435 43.66 2.92 31.64
C THR A 435 43.33 3.61 30.32
N GLU A 436 43.67 4.90 30.17
CA GLU A 436 43.33 5.71 29.00
C GLU A 436 44.57 6.54 28.58
N PRO A 437 45.60 5.92 27.98
CA PRO A 437 46.87 6.58 27.68
C PRO A 437 46.75 7.71 26.64
N GLU A 438 45.66 7.70 25.87
CA GLU A 438 45.34 8.75 24.89
C GLU A 438 44.71 10.00 25.50
N TRP A 439 44.35 9.95 26.80
CA TRP A 439 43.65 11.02 27.50
C TRP A 439 44.53 11.69 28.56
N THR A 440 44.48 13.01 28.59
CA THR A 440 45.06 13.79 29.69
C THR A 440 44.03 13.89 30.81
N ILE A 441 44.30 13.20 31.92
CA ILE A 441 43.42 13.17 33.09
C ILE A 441 43.90 14.17 34.14
N GLU A 442 43.01 15.04 34.60
CA GLU A 442 43.30 16.03 35.64
C GLU A 442 42.27 15.96 36.76
N LEU A 443 42.72 15.53 37.95
CA LEU A 443 41.89 15.50 39.13
C LEU A 443 42.31 16.64 40.06
N ILE A 444 41.40 17.58 40.32
CA ILE A 444 41.62 18.68 41.24
C ILE A 444 41.20 18.22 42.64
N PRO A 445 42.14 18.02 43.58
CA PRO A 445 41.79 17.58 44.93
C PRO A 445 41.10 18.71 45.72
N PRO A 446 40.35 18.38 46.78
CA PRO A 446 39.85 19.39 47.72
C PRO A 446 41.01 20.00 48.52
N SER A 447 40.80 21.20 49.08
CA SER A 447 41.76 21.83 49.99
C SER A 447 42.02 20.95 51.21
N GLY A 448 43.30 20.73 51.53
CA GLY A 448 43.74 19.88 52.64
C GLY A 448 45.17 20.22 53.07
N THR A 449 45.68 19.52 54.06
CA THR A 449 47.04 19.70 54.58
C THR A 449 48.06 18.89 53.77
N LEU A 450 49.22 19.49 53.51
CA LEU A 450 50.34 18.80 52.86
C LEU A 450 50.95 17.73 53.80
N PRO A 451 51.70 16.75 53.27
CA PRO A 451 52.40 15.75 54.08
C PRO A 451 53.28 16.39 55.16
N ALA A 452 53.19 15.85 56.39
CA ALA A 452 53.74 16.47 57.58
C ALA A 452 55.28 16.48 57.67
N ALA A 453 55.97 15.58 56.96
CA ALA A 453 57.43 15.52 56.93
C ALA A 453 57.94 15.01 55.58
N ILE A 454 59.04 15.59 55.11
CA ILE A 454 59.80 15.14 53.95
C ILE A 454 61.07 14.48 54.50
N ALA A 455 61.17 13.16 54.36
CA ALA A 455 62.31 12.40 54.87
C ALA A 455 63.53 12.53 53.95
N PHE A 456 64.71 12.75 54.53
CA PHE A 456 65.99 12.82 53.84
C PHE A 456 66.92 11.73 54.38
N GLY A 457 67.67 11.09 53.49
CA GLY A 457 68.81 10.23 53.82
C GLY A 457 70.13 10.95 53.55
N ASP A 458 71.22 10.20 53.59
CA ASP A 458 72.59 10.75 53.49
C ASP A 458 72.90 11.36 52.11
N ASP A 459 72.30 10.83 51.03
CA ASP A 459 72.54 11.25 49.63
C ASP A 459 71.37 12.03 49.01
N GLY A 460 70.44 12.56 49.83
CA GLY A 460 69.29 13.35 49.36
C GLY A 460 67.92 12.84 49.87
N PRO A 461 66.80 13.23 49.23
CA PRO A 461 65.48 12.82 49.68
C PRO A 461 65.34 11.28 49.62
N SER A 462 64.89 10.67 50.72
CA SER A 462 64.68 9.21 50.76
C SER A 462 63.55 8.81 49.80
N ALA A 463 63.35 7.52 49.54
CA ALA A 463 62.23 7.06 48.70
C ALA A 463 60.86 7.56 49.21
N GLU A 464 60.69 7.73 50.52
CA GLU A 464 59.50 8.33 51.12
C GLU A 464 59.46 9.85 50.95
N GLY A 465 60.61 10.53 51.11
CA GLY A 465 60.74 11.97 50.83
C GLY A 465 60.45 12.33 49.38
N ALA A 466 60.93 11.54 48.42
CA ALA A 466 60.65 11.70 47.00
C ALA A 466 59.15 11.53 46.68
N ARG A 467 58.48 10.54 47.30
CA ARG A 467 57.01 10.39 47.19
C ARG A 467 56.28 11.59 47.78
N ALA A 468 56.72 12.10 48.93
CA ALA A 468 56.15 13.28 49.56
C ALA A 468 56.29 14.52 48.67
N LEU A 469 57.49 14.77 48.12
CA LEU A 469 57.75 15.86 47.18
C LEU A 469 56.90 15.75 45.91
N ALA A 470 56.73 14.55 45.37
CA ALA A 470 55.87 14.33 44.21
C ALA A 470 54.38 14.59 44.50
N VAL A 471 53.90 14.26 45.71
CA VAL A 471 52.53 14.57 46.15
C VAL A 471 52.35 16.08 46.37
N ILE A 472 53.33 16.74 47.00
CA ILE A 472 53.34 18.19 47.21
C ILE A 472 53.32 18.93 45.87
N GLY A 473 54.21 18.55 44.95
CA GLY A 473 54.29 19.19 43.64
C GLY A 473 53.04 18.99 42.81
N TRP A 474 52.46 17.79 42.83
CA TRP A 474 51.17 17.49 42.19
C TRP A 474 50.04 18.34 42.79
N ALA A 475 49.90 18.38 44.11
CA ALA A 475 48.84 19.13 44.78
C ALA A 475 48.97 20.64 44.55
N ALA A 476 50.18 21.18 44.61
CA ALA A 476 50.47 22.59 44.37
C ALA A 476 50.12 23.02 42.95
N LYS A 477 50.47 22.20 41.94
CA LYS A 477 50.15 22.46 40.54
C LYS A 477 48.66 22.36 40.24
N ARG A 478 47.94 21.44 40.89
CA ARG A 478 46.48 21.26 40.69
C ARG A 478 45.65 22.34 41.37
N LEU A 479 46.11 22.84 42.51
CA LEU A 479 45.44 23.89 43.28
C LEU A 479 45.93 25.30 42.90
N ASP A 480 46.96 25.41 42.07
CA ASP A 480 47.65 26.67 41.73
C ASP A 480 48.10 27.44 42.98
N ARG A 481 48.72 26.74 43.94
CA ARG A 481 49.15 27.32 45.21
C ARG A 481 50.64 27.19 45.42
N ALA A 482 51.24 28.26 45.93
CA ALA A 482 52.63 28.27 46.35
C ALA A 482 52.83 27.49 47.68
N VAL A 483 54.02 26.88 47.82
CA VAL A 483 54.39 26.04 48.96
C VAL A 483 55.51 26.71 49.76
N VAL A 484 55.41 26.70 51.09
CA VAL A 484 56.48 27.07 52.02
C VAL A 484 57.12 25.81 52.57
N LEU A 485 58.42 25.66 52.33
CA LEU A 485 59.24 24.62 52.96
C LEU A 485 59.91 25.19 54.21
N THR A 486 59.65 24.58 55.36
CA THR A 486 60.20 25.00 56.66
C THR A 486 61.09 23.92 57.25
N GLY A 487 62.35 24.22 57.56
CA GLY A 487 63.30 23.26 58.14
C GLY A 487 64.77 23.59 57.86
N ASN A 488 65.62 22.56 57.85
CA ASN A 488 67.05 22.64 57.52
C ASN A 488 67.26 23.30 56.14
N SER A 489 68.14 24.31 56.07
CA SER A 489 68.38 25.10 54.86
C SER A 489 68.97 24.28 53.70
N ALA A 490 69.90 23.36 53.96
CA ALA A 490 70.51 22.53 52.92
C ALA A 490 69.50 21.55 52.31
N GLN A 491 68.71 20.88 53.15
CA GLN A 491 67.64 19.96 52.71
C GLN A 491 66.48 20.72 52.04
N GLY A 492 66.16 21.90 52.56
CA GLY A 492 65.13 22.78 52.01
C GLY A 492 65.45 23.25 50.60
N GLU A 493 66.69 23.65 50.32
CA GLU A 493 67.09 24.08 48.96
C GLU A 493 67.01 22.92 47.96
N GLN A 494 67.44 21.72 48.34
CA GLN A 494 67.37 20.53 47.48
C GLN A 494 65.91 20.14 47.16
N ALA A 495 65.01 20.20 48.16
CA ALA A 495 63.58 19.99 47.95
C ALA A 495 62.94 21.10 47.11
N ALA A 496 63.32 22.36 47.34
CA ALA A 496 62.82 23.51 46.58
C ALA A 496 63.24 23.43 45.11
N GLN A 497 64.47 23.03 44.82
CA GLN A 497 64.93 22.80 43.46
C GLN A 497 64.07 21.76 42.74
N SER A 498 63.83 20.60 43.35
CA SER A 498 62.99 19.54 42.77
C SER A 498 61.55 20.01 42.50
N LEU A 499 60.98 20.84 43.37
CA LEU A 499 59.63 21.40 43.18
C LEU A 499 59.60 22.50 42.10
N ARG A 500 60.63 23.36 42.04
CA ARG A 500 60.75 24.41 41.01
C ARG A 500 60.95 23.82 39.62
N GLU A 501 61.72 22.75 39.49
CA GLU A 501 61.87 21.97 38.24
C GLU A 501 60.53 21.43 37.75
N ASN A 502 59.60 21.14 38.66
CA ASN A 502 58.22 20.73 38.35
C ASN A 502 57.25 21.91 38.15
N GLY A 503 57.74 23.15 38.13
CA GLY A 503 56.96 24.37 37.88
C GLY A 503 56.19 24.91 39.08
N VAL A 504 56.56 24.53 40.31
CA VAL A 504 55.89 24.97 41.55
C VAL A 504 56.59 26.18 42.15
N GLN A 505 55.81 27.17 42.59
CA GLN A 505 56.33 28.32 43.33
C GLN A 505 56.65 27.90 44.78
N VAL A 506 57.91 28.06 45.20
CA VAL A 506 58.37 27.63 46.53
C VAL A 506 59.08 28.77 47.27
N ARG A 507 58.66 28.99 48.52
CA ARG A 507 59.36 29.86 49.49
C ARG A 507 60.05 29.00 50.55
N LEU A 508 61.22 29.44 51.01
CA LEU A 508 61.99 28.76 52.04
C LEU A 508 61.93 29.53 53.35
N ARG A 509 61.73 28.82 54.47
CA ARG A 509 61.81 29.36 55.83
C ARG A 509 62.75 28.50 56.64
N SER A 510 63.87 29.05 57.08
CA SER A 510 64.82 28.32 57.90
C SER A 510 64.27 28.11 59.32
N ALA A 511 64.29 26.87 59.81
CA ALA A 511 63.91 26.54 61.18
C ALA A 511 64.67 25.29 61.65
N ALA A 512 64.89 25.15 62.95
CA ALA A 512 65.46 23.94 63.53
C ALA A 512 64.42 22.81 63.54
N GLY A 513 64.67 21.71 62.81
CA GLY A 513 63.79 20.54 62.78
C GLY A 513 63.70 19.85 61.41
N PRO A 514 62.90 18.77 61.32
CA PRO A 514 62.67 18.04 60.06
C PRO A 514 61.97 18.94 59.03
N LEU A 515 62.26 18.73 57.74
CA LEU A 515 61.67 19.52 56.66
C LEU A 515 60.16 19.26 56.55
N ARG A 516 59.36 20.32 56.62
CA ARG A 516 57.90 20.28 56.50
C ARG A 516 57.41 21.20 55.39
N ALA A 517 56.32 20.81 54.74
CA ALA A 517 55.66 21.62 53.72
C ALA A 517 54.34 22.19 54.25
N SER A 518 54.09 23.46 53.95
CA SER A 518 52.85 24.17 54.26
C SER A 518 52.44 25.04 53.08
N TRP A 519 51.17 25.42 52.99
CA TRP A 519 50.72 26.38 51.99
C TRP A 519 51.19 27.78 52.34
N VAL A 520 51.49 28.62 51.35
CA VAL A 520 51.60 30.06 51.58
C VAL A 520 50.23 30.57 52.05
N GLU A 521 50.20 31.23 53.21
CA GLU A 521 49.00 31.95 53.68
C GLU A 521 48.81 33.19 52.80
N GLU A 522 47.58 33.45 52.35
CA GLU A 522 47.21 34.69 51.65
C GLU A 522 47.17 35.83 52.67
N ALA A 523 48.35 36.26 53.13
CA ALA A 523 48.56 37.49 53.89
C ALA A 523 50.03 37.88 53.75
N GLU A 524 50.34 38.56 52.65
CA GLU A 524 51.14 39.79 52.58
C GLU A 524 51.03 40.41 51.19
#